data_AF-A0AAV8UZB4-F1
#
_entry.id   AF-A0AAV8UZB4-F1
#
_cell.length_a   1.000
_cell.length_b   1.000
_cell.length_c   1.000
_cell.angle_alpha   90.00
_cell.angle_beta   90.00
_cell.angle_gamma   90.00
#
_symmetry.space_group_name_H-M   'P 1'
#
loop_
_entity.id
_entity.type
_entity.pdbx_description
1 polymer ?
#
loop_
_entity_poly.entity_id
_entity_poly.type
_entity_poly.pdbx_seq_one_letter_code
_entity_poly.pdbx_strand_id
1 'polypeptide(L)'
;MPPKSKKEKQKETKKLVEDKTFGLKNKNKSKKVQQYVNQVEKQAQHKASQGEKKSGSDGSSGSKLSKKQQLEARMAELNLVYRPVKEKEKKISPEEAEKKRIAEEEERERLRIASLPVEDQIEEERAKLKTKTPVTLELFLAWKEKKAAERLTATEKKVAAAKSGGLTKHDLKKGGLLTGRELFEYNRDVFVDDANADDEVYERDEDYRSSDDEREGENEEGNGDAEAADEEAVEIADDALDDALDDAEAAVGDESLFS
;
A
#
# COMPACT_ATOMS: atom_id res chain seq x y z
N MET A 1 -15.98 58.76 -19.11
CA MET A 1 -14.98 57.97 -19.86
C MET A 1 -15.72 56.94 -20.70
N PRO A 2 -15.34 56.73 -21.98
CA PRO A 2 -15.99 55.75 -22.84
C PRO A 2 -15.87 54.32 -22.26
N PRO A 3 -16.87 53.44 -22.45
CA PRO A 3 -16.84 52.08 -21.94
C PRO A 3 -15.70 51.29 -22.60
N LYS A 4 -14.86 50.65 -21.78
CA LYS A 4 -13.74 49.83 -22.28
C LYS A 4 -14.26 48.75 -23.23
N SER A 5 -13.54 48.56 -24.34
CA SER A 5 -13.91 47.61 -25.39
C SER A 5 -13.89 46.17 -24.88
N LYS A 6 -14.70 45.28 -25.48
CA LYS A 6 -14.78 43.85 -25.13
C LYS A 6 -13.40 43.15 -25.15
N LYS A 7 -12.52 43.60 -26.04
CA LYS A 7 -11.14 43.09 -26.19
C LYS A 7 -10.24 43.49 -25.01
N GLU A 8 -10.41 44.69 -24.47
CA GLU A 8 -9.66 45.16 -23.30
C GLU A 8 -10.09 44.44 -22.02
N LYS A 9 -11.39 44.21 -21.84
CA LYS A 9 -11.92 43.44 -20.70
C LYS A 9 -11.38 42.01 -20.68
N GLN A 10 -11.35 41.33 -21.84
CA GLN A 10 -10.77 39.99 -21.96
C GLN A 10 -9.26 39.97 -21.67
N LYS A 11 -8.54 41.04 -22.04
CA LYS A 11 -7.11 41.18 -21.73
C LYS A 11 -6.89 41.36 -20.23
N GLU A 12 -7.73 42.14 -19.55
CA GLU A 12 -7.66 42.31 -18.09
C GLU A 12 -8.00 41.01 -17.35
N THR A 13 -9.01 40.24 -17.79
CA THR A 13 -9.31 38.94 -17.17
C THR A 13 -8.19 37.94 -17.37
N LYS A 14 -7.59 37.89 -18.56
CA LYS A 14 -6.45 37.01 -18.83
C LYS A 14 -5.24 37.38 -17.97
N LYS A 15 -4.91 38.67 -17.84
CA LYS A 15 -3.86 39.15 -16.93
C LYS A 15 -4.12 38.76 -15.48
N LEU A 16 -5.36 38.91 -15.00
CA LEU A 16 -5.73 38.53 -13.63
C LEU A 16 -5.58 37.02 -13.37
N VAL A 17 -5.90 36.20 -14.37
CA VAL A 17 -5.73 34.75 -14.30
C VAL A 17 -4.24 34.41 -14.35
N GLU A 18 -3.48 35.03 -15.24
CA GLU A 18 -2.03 34.86 -15.37
C GLU A 18 -1.31 35.17 -14.05
N ASP A 19 -1.58 36.33 -13.43
CA ASP A 19 -0.96 36.72 -12.14
C ASP A 19 -1.28 35.73 -11.02
N LYS A 20 -2.55 35.32 -10.88
CA LYS A 20 -2.98 34.41 -9.81
C LYS A 20 -2.57 32.97 -10.01
N THR A 21 -2.22 32.61 -11.24
CA THR A 21 -1.79 31.25 -11.60
C THR A 21 -0.32 31.21 -12.01
N PHE A 22 0.40 32.30 -11.78
CA PHE A 22 1.84 32.41 -11.96
C PHE A 22 2.56 31.65 -10.83
N GLY A 23 3.66 30.97 -11.15
CA GLY A 23 4.46 30.22 -10.17
C GLY A 23 3.91 28.85 -9.75
N LEU A 24 2.71 28.45 -10.19
CA LEU A 24 2.23 27.09 -9.97
C LEU A 24 3.01 26.10 -10.85
N LYS A 25 3.85 25.29 -10.20
CA LYS A 25 4.59 24.20 -10.84
C LYS A 25 3.63 23.13 -11.37
N ASN A 26 3.99 22.45 -12.46
CA ASN A 26 3.21 21.33 -13.04
C ASN A 26 1.79 21.68 -13.52
N LYS A 27 1.57 22.91 -14.00
CA LYS A 27 0.27 23.41 -14.49
C LYS A 27 -0.41 22.51 -15.54
N ASN A 28 0.38 21.85 -16.37
CA ASN A 28 -0.11 20.93 -17.41
C ASN A 28 0.02 19.45 -17.03
N LYS A 29 0.60 19.13 -15.87
CA LYS A 29 0.92 17.75 -15.45
C LYS A 29 0.10 17.25 -14.27
N SER A 30 -0.34 18.13 -13.37
CA SER A 30 -1.13 17.74 -12.18
C SER A 30 -2.62 18.11 -12.34
N LYS A 31 -3.50 17.11 -12.21
CA LYS A 31 -4.96 17.28 -12.27
C LYS A 31 -5.46 18.28 -11.21
N LYS A 32 -4.89 18.26 -10.02
CA LYS A 32 -5.26 19.17 -8.91
C LYS A 32 -4.86 20.62 -9.21
N VAL A 33 -3.71 20.82 -9.85
CA VAL A 33 -3.25 22.14 -10.30
C VAL A 33 -4.12 22.66 -11.45
N GLN A 34 -4.49 21.81 -12.41
CA GLN A 34 -5.41 22.18 -13.50
C GLN A 34 -6.80 22.59 -12.98
N GLN A 35 -7.35 21.85 -12.01
CA GLN A 35 -8.62 22.19 -11.38
C GLN A 35 -8.58 23.57 -10.70
N TYR A 36 -7.49 23.89 -9.99
CA TYR A 36 -7.31 25.20 -9.37
C TYR A 36 -7.25 26.33 -10.40
N VAL A 37 -6.51 26.15 -11.50
CA VAL A 37 -6.43 27.13 -12.59
C VAL A 37 -7.82 27.40 -13.19
N ASN A 38 -8.59 26.34 -13.44
CA ASN A 38 -9.97 26.45 -13.96
C ASN A 38 -10.89 27.19 -12.97
N GLN A 39 -10.70 26.99 -11.67
CA GLN A 39 -11.48 27.69 -10.64
C GLN A 39 -11.16 29.19 -10.62
N VAL A 40 -9.88 29.56 -10.69
CA VAL A 40 -9.43 30.95 -10.75
C VAL A 40 -9.91 31.66 -12.02
N GLU A 41 -9.91 30.96 -13.16
CA GLU A 41 -10.45 31.49 -14.42
C GLU A 41 -11.94 31.79 -14.33
N LYS A 42 -12.74 30.85 -13.80
CA LYS A 42 -14.18 31.06 -13.58
C LYS A 42 -14.45 32.25 -12.65
N GLN A 43 -13.68 32.39 -11.57
CA GLN A 43 -13.82 33.53 -10.65
C GLN A 43 -13.51 34.87 -11.34
N ALA A 44 -12.48 34.93 -12.20
CA ALA A 44 -12.13 36.14 -12.94
C ALA A 44 -13.21 36.51 -13.97
N GLN A 45 -13.79 35.51 -14.66
CA GLN A 45 -14.90 35.70 -15.60
C GLN A 45 -16.19 36.17 -14.89
N HIS A 46 -16.51 35.61 -13.72
CA HIS A 46 -17.65 36.04 -12.92
C HIS A 46 -17.51 37.48 -12.39
N LYS A 47 -16.30 37.89 -12.00
CA LYS A 47 -16.04 39.25 -11.54
C LYS A 47 -16.20 40.27 -12.69
N ALA A 48 -15.80 39.90 -13.90
CA ALA A 48 -15.99 40.72 -15.09
C ALA A 48 -17.47 40.89 -15.48
N SER A 49 -18.31 39.85 -15.30
CA SER A 49 -19.74 39.92 -15.63
C SER A 49 -20.61 40.62 -14.57
N GLN A 50 -20.19 40.61 -13.30
CA GLN A 50 -20.86 41.31 -12.21
C GLN A 50 -20.67 42.84 -12.26
N GLY A 51 -19.57 43.32 -12.87
CA GLY A 51 -19.31 44.76 -13.03
C GLY A 51 -20.27 45.50 -13.96
N GLU A 52 -21.05 44.78 -14.79
CA GLU A 52 -21.97 45.35 -15.78
C GLU A 52 -23.42 45.51 -15.30
N LYS A 53 -23.78 45.01 -14.10
CA LYS A 53 -25.18 45.07 -13.59
C LYS A 53 -25.43 46.16 -12.54
N LYS A 54 -24.60 47.20 -12.46
CA LYS A 54 -24.73 48.26 -11.44
C LYS A 54 -24.88 49.70 -11.95
N SER A 55 -25.21 49.89 -13.23
CA SER A 55 -25.53 51.23 -13.75
C SER A 55 -26.72 51.19 -14.71
N GLY A 56 -27.89 51.59 -14.21
CA GLY A 56 -29.03 52.00 -15.03
C GLY A 56 -30.31 51.19 -14.82
N SER A 57 -31.18 51.67 -13.93
CA SER A 57 -32.65 51.66 -14.08
C SER A 57 -33.31 52.05 -12.76
N ASP A 58 -33.57 53.34 -12.60
CA ASP A 58 -34.61 53.85 -11.71
C ASP A 58 -35.98 53.48 -12.33
N GLY A 59 -36.87 52.84 -11.58
CA GLY A 59 -38.09 52.25 -12.13
C GLY A 59 -38.84 51.33 -11.16
N SER A 60 -39.45 51.96 -10.15
CA SER A 60 -40.40 51.37 -9.21
C SER A 60 -41.59 50.70 -9.93
N SER A 61 -41.60 49.35 -9.96
CA SER A 61 -42.79 48.45 -9.93
C SER A 61 -42.53 47.06 -10.56
N GLY A 62 -41.47 46.89 -11.36
CA GLY A 62 -41.06 45.58 -11.91
C GLY A 62 -40.16 44.73 -11.00
N SER A 63 -39.53 45.34 -9.99
CA SER A 63 -38.50 44.67 -9.18
C SER A 63 -39.07 43.62 -8.21
N LYS A 64 -40.30 43.80 -7.71
CA LYS A 64 -40.94 42.82 -6.81
C LYS A 64 -41.29 41.52 -7.51
N LEU A 65 -41.75 41.56 -8.76
CA LEU A 65 -41.98 40.36 -9.56
C LEU A 65 -40.65 39.66 -9.87
N SER A 66 -39.60 40.39 -10.23
CA SER A 66 -38.28 39.80 -10.49
C SER A 66 -37.65 39.19 -9.22
N LYS A 67 -37.86 39.81 -8.05
CA LYS A 67 -37.33 39.31 -6.78
C LYS A 67 -38.14 38.11 -6.28
N LYS A 68 -39.47 38.11 -6.48
CA LYS A 68 -40.33 36.94 -6.22
C LYS A 68 -39.95 35.77 -7.11
N GLN A 69 -39.76 36.00 -8.42
CA GLN A 69 -39.30 34.98 -9.37
C GLN A 69 -37.90 34.48 -9.04
N GLN A 70 -36.97 35.34 -8.60
CA GLN A 70 -35.64 34.91 -8.15
C GLN A 70 -35.70 34.10 -6.85
N LEU A 71 -36.60 34.44 -5.92
CA LEU A 71 -36.77 33.70 -4.67
C LEU A 71 -37.40 32.33 -4.94
N GLU A 72 -38.38 32.27 -5.83
CA GLU A 72 -39.04 31.05 -6.28
C GLU A 72 -38.08 30.16 -7.07
N ALA A 73 -37.26 30.73 -7.96
CA ALA A 73 -36.18 30.01 -8.63
C ALA A 73 -35.15 29.48 -7.62
N ARG A 74 -34.74 30.30 -6.64
CA ARG A 74 -33.80 29.87 -5.59
C ARG A 74 -34.40 28.76 -4.71
N MET A 75 -35.69 28.83 -4.40
CA MET A 75 -36.39 27.77 -3.66
C MET A 75 -36.55 26.50 -4.50
N ALA A 76 -36.78 26.61 -5.80
CA ALA A 76 -36.84 25.47 -6.71
C ALA A 76 -35.48 24.79 -6.87
N GLU A 77 -34.40 25.57 -7.00
CA GLU A 77 -33.02 25.07 -6.98
C GLU A 77 -32.70 24.38 -5.64
N LEU A 78 -33.09 24.98 -4.51
CA LEU A 78 -32.93 24.37 -3.20
C LEU A 78 -33.71 23.04 -3.13
N ASN A 79 -34.99 23.04 -3.52
CA ASN A 79 -35.80 21.82 -3.53
C ASN A 79 -35.23 20.74 -4.47
N LEU A 80 -34.59 21.10 -5.58
CA LEU A 80 -33.96 20.12 -6.47
C LEU A 80 -32.71 19.50 -5.82
N VAL A 81 -31.96 20.27 -5.03
CA VAL A 81 -30.79 19.80 -4.25
C VAL A 81 -31.21 18.98 -3.03
N TYR A 82 -32.34 19.30 -2.42
CA TYR A 82 -32.90 18.55 -1.29
C TYR A 82 -33.76 17.34 -1.70
N ARG A 83 -33.90 17.07 -3.01
CA ARG A 83 -34.52 15.81 -3.44
C ARG A 83 -33.58 14.66 -3.07
N PRO A 84 -34.08 13.63 -2.37
CA PRO A 84 -33.28 12.45 -2.10
C PRO A 84 -32.81 11.87 -3.43
N VAL A 85 -31.51 11.63 -3.52
CA VAL A 85 -30.88 11.03 -4.70
C VAL A 85 -31.46 9.63 -4.84
N LYS A 86 -32.45 9.49 -5.73
CA LYS A 86 -32.87 8.17 -6.21
C LYS A 86 -31.72 7.68 -7.06
N GLU A 87 -30.86 6.86 -6.48
CA GLU A 87 -29.81 6.17 -7.21
C GLU A 87 -30.48 5.45 -8.38
N LYS A 88 -30.12 5.84 -9.61
CA LYS A 88 -30.50 5.04 -10.77
C LYS A 88 -29.74 3.75 -10.63
N GLU A 89 -30.47 2.68 -10.31
CA GLU A 89 -29.95 1.31 -10.30
C GLU A 89 -29.10 1.12 -11.57
N LYS A 90 -27.79 0.98 -11.38
CA LYS A 90 -26.92 0.53 -12.46
C LYS A 90 -27.50 -0.83 -12.87
N LYS A 91 -27.82 -1.01 -14.15
CA LYS A 91 -28.22 -2.32 -14.69
C LYS A 91 -27.00 -3.25 -14.67
N ILE A 92 -26.62 -3.67 -13.48
CA ILE A 92 -25.73 -4.79 -13.24
C ILE A 92 -26.58 -6.00 -13.65
N SER A 93 -26.06 -6.83 -14.55
CA SER A 93 -26.75 -8.07 -14.90
C SER A 93 -27.08 -8.84 -13.61
N PRO A 94 -28.26 -9.49 -13.49
CA PRO A 94 -28.58 -10.31 -12.32
C PRO A 94 -27.44 -11.27 -11.94
N GLU A 95 -26.74 -11.79 -12.95
CA GLU A 95 -25.58 -12.68 -12.83
C GLU A 95 -24.33 -11.98 -12.25
N GLU A 96 -24.10 -10.72 -12.58
CA GLU A 96 -22.94 -9.95 -12.09
C GLU A 96 -23.17 -9.48 -10.65
N ALA A 97 -24.43 -9.22 -10.27
CA ALA A 97 -24.80 -8.93 -8.89
C ALA A 97 -24.67 -10.19 -8.01
N GLU A 98 -25.07 -11.36 -8.52
CA GLU A 98 -24.91 -12.64 -7.84
C GLU A 98 -23.43 -13.02 -7.67
N LYS A 99 -22.63 -12.89 -8.73
CA LYS A 99 -21.18 -13.13 -8.67
C LYS A 99 -20.47 -12.21 -7.68
N LYS A 100 -20.88 -10.93 -7.63
CA LYS A 100 -20.34 -9.98 -6.64
C LYS A 100 -20.70 -10.38 -5.21
N ARG A 101 -21.94 -10.85 -4.97
CA ARG A 101 -22.35 -11.34 -3.66
C ARG A 101 -21.59 -12.59 -3.23
N ILE A 102 -21.36 -13.53 -4.15
CA ILE A 102 -20.56 -14.72 -3.90
C ILE A 102 -19.12 -14.32 -3.56
N ALA A 103 -18.51 -13.41 -4.33
CA ALA A 103 -17.15 -12.95 -4.06
C ALA A 103 -17.02 -12.21 -2.72
N GLU A 104 -18.01 -11.38 -2.36
CA GLU A 104 -18.05 -10.68 -1.06
C GLU A 104 -18.25 -11.65 0.11
N GLU A 105 -19.03 -12.72 -0.08
CA GLU A 105 -19.22 -13.79 0.90
C GLU A 105 -17.95 -14.63 1.07
N GLU A 106 -17.26 -14.98 -0.03
CA GLU A 106 -15.96 -15.66 0.01
C GLU A 106 -14.86 -14.82 0.67
N GLU A 107 -14.85 -13.49 0.46
CA GLU A 107 -13.92 -12.58 1.12
C GLU A 107 -14.20 -12.49 2.62
N ARG A 108 -15.48 -12.41 3.00
CA ARG A 108 -15.90 -12.41 4.39
C ARG A 108 -15.61 -13.72 5.09
N GLU A 109 -15.78 -14.84 4.39
CA GLU A 109 -15.37 -16.15 4.88
C GLU A 109 -13.86 -16.17 5.08
N ARG A 110 -13.04 -15.79 4.08
CA ARG A 110 -11.58 -15.69 4.25
C ARG A 110 -11.15 -14.86 5.45
N LEU A 111 -11.78 -13.71 5.68
CA LEU A 111 -11.50 -12.86 6.84
C LEU A 111 -11.92 -13.51 8.15
N ARG A 112 -13.04 -14.25 8.16
CA ARG A 112 -13.47 -15.04 9.31
C ARG A 112 -12.45 -16.15 9.60
N ILE A 113 -12.04 -16.91 8.58
CA ILE A 113 -11.05 -17.99 8.71
C ILE A 113 -9.74 -17.42 9.23
N ALA A 114 -9.22 -16.35 8.63
CA ALA A 114 -7.98 -15.70 9.08
C ALA A 114 -8.05 -15.16 10.52
N SER A 115 -9.25 -14.86 11.02
CA SER A 115 -9.48 -14.40 12.40
C SER A 115 -9.73 -15.54 13.40
N LEU A 116 -9.92 -16.77 12.93
CA LEU A 116 -9.98 -17.95 13.78
C LEU A 116 -8.57 -18.29 14.29
N PRO A 117 -8.45 -19.00 15.42
CA PRO A 117 -7.16 -19.54 15.87
C PRO A 117 -6.56 -20.47 14.80
N VAL A 118 -5.24 -20.58 14.76
CA VAL A 118 -4.50 -21.32 13.72
C VAL A 118 -4.93 -22.78 13.64
N GLU A 119 -5.32 -23.38 14.77
CA GLU A 119 -5.84 -24.74 14.84
C GLU A 119 -7.12 -24.90 14.03
N ASP A 120 -8.08 -23.99 14.18
CA ASP A 120 -9.36 -23.99 13.45
C ASP A 120 -9.14 -23.72 11.96
N GLN A 121 -8.20 -22.84 11.62
CA GLN A 121 -7.79 -22.61 10.22
C GLN A 121 -7.29 -23.90 9.56
N ILE A 122 -6.44 -24.64 10.27
CA ILE A 122 -5.90 -25.92 9.79
C ILE A 122 -7.01 -26.96 9.63
N GLU A 123 -8.01 -27.00 10.52
CA GLU A 123 -9.13 -27.93 10.41
C GLU A 123 -10.03 -27.65 9.19
N GLU A 124 -10.35 -26.38 8.92
CA GLU A 124 -11.12 -25.97 7.74
C GLU A 124 -10.35 -26.28 6.44
N GLU A 125 -9.03 -26.03 6.40
CA GLU A 125 -8.20 -26.40 5.25
C GLU A 125 -8.09 -27.92 5.06
N ARG A 126 -7.96 -28.69 6.15
CA ARG A 126 -7.98 -30.17 6.11
C ARG A 126 -9.31 -30.71 5.61
N ALA A 127 -10.43 -30.08 5.97
CA ALA A 127 -11.75 -30.45 5.47
C ALA A 127 -11.90 -30.14 3.97
N LYS A 128 -11.27 -29.06 3.50
CA LYS A 128 -11.24 -28.67 2.08
C LYS A 128 -10.39 -29.60 1.21
N LEU A 129 -9.35 -30.21 1.76
CA LEU A 129 -8.49 -31.17 1.07
C LEU A 129 -9.22 -32.50 0.82
N LYS A 130 -9.55 -32.78 -0.46
CA LYS A 130 -10.25 -34.00 -0.88
C LYS A 130 -9.35 -35.24 -1.00
N THR A 131 -8.05 -35.07 -1.22
CA THR A 131 -7.10 -36.17 -1.44
C THR A 131 -5.93 -36.03 -0.47
N LYS A 132 -5.50 -37.14 0.14
CA LYS A 132 -4.35 -37.19 1.04
C LYS A 132 -3.27 -38.10 0.45
N THR A 133 -2.06 -37.58 0.29
CA THR A 133 -0.87 -38.36 -0.13
C THR A 133 -0.13 -38.82 1.13
N PRO A 134 0.18 -40.12 1.28
CA PRO A 134 1.00 -40.57 2.40
C PRO A 134 2.41 -39.97 2.28
N VAL A 135 2.96 -39.51 3.40
CA VAL A 135 4.31 -38.96 3.45
C VAL A 135 5.28 -40.13 3.47
N THR A 136 5.78 -40.51 2.29
CA THR A 136 6.86 -41.49 2.13
C THR A 136 8.19 -40.76 1.87
N LEU A 137 9.31 -41.39 2.20
CA LEU A 137 10.65 -40.80 2.02
C LEU A 137 10.89 -40.38 0.57
N GLU A 138 10.58 -41.25 -0.39
CA GLU A 138 10.75 -40.96 -1.82
C GLU A 138 9.93 -39.74 -2.27
N LEU A 139 8.69 -39.61 -1.78
CA LEU A 139 7.84 -38.47 -2.10
C LEU A 139 8.36 -37.19 -1.43
N PHE A 140 8.89 -37.28 -0.22
CA PHE A 140 9.48 -36.16 0.50
C PHE A 140 10.74 -35.66 -0.19
N LEU A 141 11.66 -36.54 -0.62
CA LEU A 141 12.84 -36.15 -1.39
C LEU A 141 12.46 -35.49 -2.72
N ALA A 142 11.51 -36.08 -3.47
CA ALA A 142 11.02 -35.47 -4.70
C ALA A 142 10.36 -34.10 -4.45
N TRP A 143 9.67 -33.92 -3.31
CA TRP A 143 9.13 -32.63 -2.90
C TRP A 143 10.24 -31.64 -2.51
N LYS A 144 11.27 -32.08 -1.78
CA LYS A 144 12.43 -31.27 -1.39
C LYS A 144 13.17 -30.76 -2.62
N GLU A 145 13.49 -31.62 -3.57
CA GLU A 145 14.09 -31.25 -4.85
C GLU A 145 13.21 -30.27 -5.63
N LYS A 146 11.89 -30.53 -5.68
CA LYS A 146 10.93 -29.63 -6.32
C LYS A 146 10.90 -28.26 -5.66
N LYS A 147 10.94 -28.19 -4.32
CA LYS A 147 10.94 -26.95 -3.56
C LYS A 147 12.26 -26.19 -3.68
N ALA A 148 13.38 -26.90 -3.67
CA ALA A 148 14.70 -26.33 -3.94
C ALA A 148 14.75 -25.73 -5.35
N ALA A 149 14.27 -26.46 -6.37
CA ALA A 149 14.18 -25.95 -7.74
C ALA A 149 13.23 -24.73 -7.84
N GLU A 150 12.08 -24.76 -7.17
CA GLU A 150 11.15 -23.63 -7.11
C GLU A 150 11.83 -22.38 -6.51
N ARG A 151 12.52 -22.54 -5.36
CA ARG A 151 13.31 -21.49 -4.73
C ARG A 151 14.40 -20.94 -5.66
N LEU A 152 15.19 -21.81 -6.29
CA LEU A 152 16.23 -21.41 -7.24
C LEU A 152 15.64 -20.59 -8.40
N THR A 153 14.60 -21.08 -9.08
CA THR A 153 13.97 -20.31 -10.17
C THR A 153 13.35 -18.98 -9.70
N ALA A 154 12.89 -18.90 -8.45
CA ALA A 154 12.40 -17.65 -7.87
C ALA A 154 13.55 -16.66 -7.60
N THR A 155 14.67 -17.13 -7.05
CA THR A 155 15.88 -16.31 -6.87
C THR A 155 16.43 -15.82 -8.22
N GLU A 156 16.47 -16.68 -9.25
CA GLU A 156 16.89 -16.29 -10.60
C GLU A 156 16.01 -15.20 -11.20
N LYS A 157 14.68 -15.28 -11.02
CA LYS A 157 13.75 -14.24 -11.45
C LYS A 157 13.99 -12.92 -10.71
N LYS A 158 14.21 -12.96 -9.40
CA LYS A 158 14.58 -11.79 -8.59
C LYS A 158 15.90 -11.18 -9.08
N VAL A 159 16.91 -12.00 -9.34
CA VAL A 159 18.21 -11.57 -9.89
C VAL A 159 18.06 -10.97 -11.29
N ALA A 160 17.24 -11.53 -12.16
CA ALA A 160 16.99 -11.00 -13.51
C ALA A 160 16.22 -9.67 -13.48
N ALA A 161 15.25 -9.53 -12.57
CA ALA A 161 14.57 -8.27 -12.29
C ALA A 161 15.56 -7.22 -11.73
N ALA A 162 16.55 -7.66 -10.93
CA ALA A 162 17.61 -6.81 -10.43
C ALA A 162 18.53 -6.28 -11.53
N LYS A 163 19.01 -7.18 -12.38
CA LYS A 163 19.93 -6.86 -13.48
C LYS A 163 19.28 -5.99 -14.56
N SER A 164 17.97 -6.09 -14.76
CA SER A 164 17.25 -5.27 -15.75
C SER A 164 16.95 -3.83 -15.28
N GLY A 165 17.43 -3.42 -14.10
CA GLY A 165 17.26 -2.05 -13.59
C GLY A 165 15.83 -1.72 -13.18
N GLY A 166 14.99 -2.74 -12.95
CA GLY A 166 13.58 -2.58 -12.58
C GLY A 166 13.34 -2.13 -11.14
N LEU A 167 14.38 -1.73 -10.40
CA LEU A 167 14.26 -1.43 -8.97
C LEU A 167 13.66 -0.06 -8.77
N THR A 168 12.56 -0.02 -8.02
CA THR A 168 12.06 1.25 -7.52
C THR A 168 12.87 1.70 -6.30
N LYS A 169 12.83 3.01 -6.00
CA LYS A 169 13.48 3.55 -4.79
C LYS A 169 12.96 2.93 -3.50
N HIS A 170 11.72 2.42 -3.52
CA HIS A 170 11.12 1.76 -2.37
C HIS A 170 11.76 0.38 -2.14
N ASP A 171 12.07 -0.35 -3.21
CA ASP A 171 12.70 -1.67 -3.14
C ASP A 171 14.14 -1.59 -2.61
N LEU A 172 14.89 -0.53 -3.00
CA LEU A 172 16.20 -0.26 -2.41
C LEU A 172 16.10 0.05 -0.91
N LYS A 173 15.07 0.80 -0.49
CA LYS A 173 14.92 1.23 0.90
C LYS A 173 14.53 0.08 1.83
N LYS A 174 13.90 -0.98 1.32
CA LYS A 174 13.49 -2.18 2.09
C LYS A 174 14.55 -3.29 2.16
N GLY A 175 15.80 -3.03 1.75
CA GLY A 175 16.90 -4.00 1.89
C GLY A 175 17.31 -4.73 0.61
N GLY A 176 16.97 -4.20 -0.57
CA GLY A 176 17.37 -4.81 -1.84
C GLY A 176 16.53 -6.06 -2.20
N LEU A 177 16.72 -6.58 -3.41
CA LEU A 177 15.84 -7.61 -3.99
C LEU A 177 16.08 -9.01 -3.49
N LEU A 178 17.30 -9.27 -3.00
CA LEU A 178 17.70 -10.54 -2.44
C LEU A 178 18.18 -10.29 -1.03
N THR A 179 17.75 -11.15 -0.11
CA THR A 179 18.29 -11.15 1.24
C THR A 179 19.75 -11.59 1.19
N GLY A 180 20.57 -11.22 2.18
CA GLY A 180 21.98 -11.62 2.23
C GLY A 180 22.15 -13.15 2.12
N ARG A 181 21.25 -13.91 2.75
CA ARG A 181 21.20 -15.38 2.67
C ARG A 181 20.92 -15.86 1.24
N GLU A 182 19.92 -15.30 0.57
CA GLU A 182 19.61 -15.66 -0.84
C GLU A 182 20.79 -15.35 -1.77
N LEU A 183 21.54 -14.27 -1.49
CA LEU A 183 22.71 -13.90 -2.27
C LEU A 183 23.89 -14.85 -2.02
N PHE A 184 24.08 -15.29 -0.78
CA PHE A 184 25.10 -16.27 -0.38
C PHE A 184 24.83 -17.65 -1.00
N GLU A 185 23.58 -18.11 -0.99
CA GLU A 185 23.17 -19.36 -1.65
C GLU A 185 23.36 -19.29 -3.18
N TYR A 186 23.06 -18.14 -3.80
CA TYR A 186 23.18 -17.96 -5.26
C TYR A 186 24.65 -17.86 -5.71
N ASN A 187 25.51 -17.17 -4.95
CA ASN A 187 26.91 -17.02 -5.28
C ASN A 187 27.78 -16.85 -4.02
N ARG A 188 28.11 -17.98 -3.39
CA ARG A 188 28.96 -18.04 -2.19
C ARG A 188 30.34 -17.43 -2.42
N ASP A 189 30.89 -17.56 -3.63
CA ASP A 189 32.24 -17.10 -3.97
C ASP A 189 32.37 -15.57 -3.97
N VAL A 190 31.25 -14.83 -4.00
CA VAL A 190 31.26 -13.36 -3.87
C VAL A 190 31.44 -12.92 -2.42
N PHE A 191 31.21 -13.82 -1.46
CA PHE A 191 31.35 -13.57 -0.02
C PHE A 191 32.69 -14.08 0.50
N VAL A 192 33.77 -13.56 -0.09
CA VAL A 192 35.14 -13.76 0.39
C VAL A 192 35.59 -12.47 1.06
N ASP A 193 36.12 -12.59 2.26
CA ASP A 193 36.68 -11.49 3.04
C ASP A 193 37.75 -10.73 2.25
N ASP A 194 37.73 -9.40 2.32
CA ASP A 194 38.69 -8.58 1.61
C ASP A 194 40.06 -8.56 2.32
N ALA A 195 41.07 -7.99 1.68
CA ALA A 195 42.45 -7.97 2.21
C ALA A 195 42.62 -7.17 3.52
N ASN A 196 41.56 -6.52 4.00
CA ASN A 196 41.55 -5.74 5.23
C ASN A 196 40.58 -6.32 6.27
N ALA A 197 39.99 -7.49 5.99
CA ALA A 197 39.27 -8.28 6.97
C ALA A 197 40.27 -8.85 7.99
N ASP A 198 39.86 -8.80 9.24
CA ASP A 198 40.65 -9.33 10.33
C ASP A 198 40.59 -10.86 10.30
N ASP A 199 41.74 -11.50 10.08
CA ASP A 199 41.87 -12.96 10.13
C ASP A 199 41.79 -13.50 11.57
N GLU A 200 41.70 -12.62 12.58
CA GLU A 200 41.57 -12.99 13.98
C GLU A 200 40.23 -13.72 14.22
N VAL A 201 40.31 -15.04 14.40
CA VAL A 201 39.17 -15.88 14.78
C VAL A 201 38.74 -15.43 16.17
N TYR A 202 37.61 -14.72 16.25
CA TYR A 202 37.01 -14.33 17.51
C TYR A 202 36.63 -15.58 18.30
N GLU A 203 37.47 -15.96 19.26
CA GLU A 203 37.11 -16.93 20.27
C GLU A 203 36.03 -16.29 21.14
N ARG A 204 34.82 -16.83 21.05
CA ARG A 204 33.72 -16.41 21.92
C ARG A 204 34.10 -16.81 23.34
N ASP A 205 34.58 -15.84 24.13
CA ASP A 205 34.78 -15.96 25.57
C ASP A 205 33.53 -16.59 26.22
N GLU A 206 33.65 -17.84 26.67
CA GLU A 206 32.55 -18.60 27.28
C GLU A 206 32.07 -17.96 28.59
N ASP A 207 32.93 -17.15 29.20
CA ASP A 207 32.81 -16.41 30.44
C ASP A 207 32.12 -15.04 30.28
N TYR A 208 31.84 -14.57 29.05
CA TYR A 208 31.04 -13.35 28.81
C TYR A 208 29.52 -13.59 28.87
N ARG A 209 29.08 -14.69 29.48
CA ARG A 209 27.68 -14.87 29.90
C ARG A 209 27.56 -14.59 31.39
N SER A 210 26.89 -13.48 31.69
CA SER A 210 26.44 -13.03 33.02
C SER A 210 27.38 -12.10 33.78
N SER A 211 27.40 -10.83 33.38
CA SER A 211 27.57 -9.73 34.33
C SER A 211 26.50 -8.63 34.18
N ASP A 212 25.51 -8.85 33.30
CA ASP A 212 24.36 -7.95 33.06
C ASP A 212 23.03 -8.58 33.54
N ASP A 213 23.09 -9.61 34.39
CA ASP A 213 21.93 -10.25 35.03
C ASP A 213 21.89 -9.99 36.56
N GLU A 214 22.68 -9.02 37.06
CA GLU A 214 22.70 -8.65 38.50
C GLU A 214 22.33 -7.19 38.78
N ARG A 215 21.81 -6.42 37.80
CA ARG A 215 21.26 -5.09 38.08
C ARG A 215 19.77 -5.17 38.40
N GLU A 216 19.43 -5.90 39.48
CA GLU A 216 18.14 -5.78 40.13
C GLU A 216 18.00 -4.41 40.82
N GLY A 217 17.01 -3.64 40.36
CA GLY A 217 16.09 -2.92 41.25
C GLY A 217 16.62 -1.82 42.17
N GLU A 218 16.99 -0.66 41.62
CA GLU A 218 16.84 0.62 42.34
C GLU A 218 15.90 1.53 41.54
N ASN A 219 14.68 1.69 42.06
CA ASN A 219 13.68 2.63 41.58
C ASN A 219 14.10 4.05 41.93
N GLU A 220 14.15 4.97 40.95
CA GLU A 220 13.98 6.39 41.22
C GLU A 220 13.17 7.06 40.09
N GLU A 221 12.26 7.93 40.51
CA GLU A 221 11.00 8.31 39.88
C GLU A 221 11.14 9.17 38.62
N GLY A 222 10.28 8.93 37.62
CA GLY A 222 10.24 9.74 36.40
C GLY A 222 9.05 9.47 35.47
N ASN A 223 7.86 9.89 35.91
CA ASN A 223 6.58 9.96 35.20
C ASN A 223 6.61 10.26 33.68
N GLY A 224 5.90 9.45 32.88
CA GLY A 224 5.59 9.79 31.47
C GLY A 224 4.89 8.69 30.66
N ASP A 225 3.60 8.46 30.91
CA ASP A 225 2.53 8.19 29.94
C ASP A 225 2.91 7.54 28.58
N ALA A 226 2.64 6.24 28.41
CA ALA A 226 2.39 5.61 27.12
C ALA A 226 1.52 4.37 27.30
N GLU A 227 0.26 4.52 26.87
CA GLU A 227 -0.81 3.55 26.83
C GLU A 227 -0.40 2.24 26.12
N ALA A 228 -0.85 1.12 26.69
CA ALA A 228 -0.65 -0.22 26.18
C ALA A 228 -1.31 -0.43 24.80
N ALA A 229 -0.51 -0.84 23.82
CA ALA A 229 -0.98 -1.52 22.62
C ALA A 229 -0.06 -2.73 22.38
N ASP A 230 -0.49 -3.85 22.94
CA ASP A 230 0.07 -5.17 22.76
C ASP A 230 -0.41 -5.74 21.42
N GLU A 231 0.45 -5.72 20.41
CA GLU A 231 0.35 -6.56 19.21
C GLU A 231 1.74 -7.15 18.95
N GLU A 232 2.08 -8.23 19.66
CA GLU A 232 3.22 -9.07 19.31
C GLU A 232 2.88 -9.91 18.07
N ALA A 233 3.16 -9.36 16.89
CA ALA A 233 3.29 -10.16 15.68
C ALA A 233 4.61 -10.94 15.74
N VAL A 234 4.58 -12.14 16.31
CA VAL A 234 5.66 -13.12 16.19
C VAL A 234 5.62 -13.68 14.77
N GLU A 235 6.35 -13.06 13.83
CA GLU A 235 6.64 -13.71 12.55
C GLU A 235 7.63 -14.86 12.79
N ILE A 236 7.09 -16.06 12.97
CA ILE A 236 7.85 -17.30 12.92
C ILE A 236 8.24 -17.51 11.44
N ALA A 237 9.50 -17.19 11.12
CA ALA A 237 10.08 -17.55 9.84
C ALA A 237 10.28 -19.08 9.77
N ASP A 238 9.35 -19.76 9.10
CA ASP A 238 9.29 -21.21 8.86
C ASP A 238 10.48 -21.81 8.03
N ASP A 239 11.59 -21.10 7.84
CA ASP A 239 12.67 -21.49 6.88
C ASP A 239 14.04 -21.75 7.54
N ALA A 240 14.07 -22.08 8.83
CA ALA A 240 15.31 -22.22 9.61
C ALA A 240 15.63 -23.65 10.09
N LEU A 241 14.89 -24.68 9.68
CA LEU A 241 15.03 -26.02 10.27
C LEU A 241 15.05 -27.18 9.25
N ASP A 242 15.80 -27.10 8.15
CA ASP A 242 15.91 -28.26 7.24
C ASP A 242 17.28 -28.47 6.55
N ASP A 243 18.39 -27.91 7.07
CA ASP A 243 19.67 -27.99 6.33
C ASP A 243 20.92 -28.29 7.16
N ALA A 244 20.79 -29.10 8.21
CA ALA A 244 21.94 -29.60 8.99
C ALA A 244 22.31 -31.06 8.68
N LEU A 245 21.87 -31.64 7.55
CA LEU A 245 22.01 -33.08 7.28
C LEU A 245 22.67 -33.45 5.95
N ASP A 246 23.39 -32.53 5.29
CA ASP A 246 24.10 -32.84 4.03
C ASP A 246 25.62 -33.03 4.18
N ASP A 247 26.16 -33.11 5.41
CA ASP A 247 27.60 -33.34 5.67
C ASP A 247 27.90 -34.66 6.42
N ALA A 248 27.02 -35.67 6.29
CA ALA A 248 27.19 -36.96 6.95
C ALA A 248 27.21 -38.17 5.99
N GLU A 249 27.66 -37.99 4.75
CA GLU A 249 27.94 -39.13 3.85
C GLU A 249 29.42 -39.54 3.89
N ALA A 250 29.89 -39.99 5.07
CA ALA A 250 31.18 -40.69 5.19
C ALA A 250 31.31 -41.56 6.46
N ALA A 251 30.30 -42.36 6.82
CA ALA A 251 30.48 -43.44 7.81
C ALA A 251 29.50 -44.59 7.57
N VAL A 252 29.93 -45.56 6.79
CA VAL A 252 29.28 -46.87 6.65
C VAL A 252 29.41 -47.64 7.96
N GLY A 253 28.30 -48.09 8.53
CA GLY A 253 28.23 -49.29 9.38
C GLY A 253 27.55 -49.12 10.74
N ASP A 254 26.32 -49.63 10.86
CA ASP A 254 25.95 -50.74 11.77
C ASP A 254 24.42 -50.96 11.78
N GLU A 255 23.92 -51.84 10.90
CA GLU A 255 22.55 -52.37 10.96
C GLU A 255 22.45 -53.42 12.08
N SER A 256 22.36 -52.96 13.32
CA SER A 256 22.19 -53.84 14.49
C SER A 256 21.26 -53.25 15.57
N LEU A 257 20.56 -52.13 15.30
CA LEU A 257 19.71 -51.49 16.32
C LEU A 257 18.21 -51.78 16.21
N PHE A 258 17.78 -52.60 15.25
CA PHE A 258 16.36 -52.97 15.05
C PHE A 258 16.15 -54.48 14.90
N SER A 259 16.72 -55.27 15.81
CA SER A 259 16.27 -56.64 16.04
C SER A 259 15.92 -56.89 17.50
#